data_AF-A0A954AZ50-F1
#
_entry.id   AF-A0A954AZ50-F1
#
_cell.length_a   1.000
_cell.length_b   1.000
_cell.length_c   1.000
_cell.angle_alpha   90.00
_cell.angle_beta   90.00
_cell.angle_gamma   90.00
#
_symmetry.space_group_name_H-M   'P 1'
#
loop_
_entity.id
_entity.type
_entity.pdbx_description
1 polymer ?
#
loop_
_entity_poly.entity_id
_entity_poly.type
_entity_poly.pdbx_seq_one_letter_code
_entity_poly.pdbx_strand_id
1 'polypeptide(L)'
;MATNSGDSKNTLYCSFCGKSQHEVRKLIAGPTVFICDECVELCMDIIREETKTTGLKSAEGVPTPREICDVLDDYVIGQMHAKRVLSVAVHNHYKRLNHSGKSDVELAKSNILL
;
A
#
# COMPACT_ATOMS: atom_id res chain seq x y z
N MET A 1 -27.60 28.66 -46.31
CA MET A 1 -27.72 28.37 -44.87
C MET A 1 -26.34 28.04 -44.34
N ALA A 2 -25.92 28.82 -43.33
CA ALA A 2 -24.69 28.81 -42.53
C ALA A 2 -23.57 27.81 -42.85
N THR A 3 -22.45 28.34 -43.33
CA THR A 3 -21.10 27.80 -43.16
C THR A 3 -20.71 27.91 -41.68
N ASN A 4 -20.64 26.79 -40.95
CA ASN A 4 -20.13 26.79 -39.58
C ASN A 4 -18.61 26.64 -39.61
N SER A 5 -17.92 27.78 -39.73
CA SER A 5 -16.50 27.92 -39.47
C SER A 5 -16.28 28.18 -37.98
N GLY A 6 -15.43 27.38 -37.32
CA GLY A 6 -14.86 27.71 -36.01
C GLY A 6 -14.84 26.52 -35.04
N ASP A 7 -13.68 25.86 -34.91
CA ASP A 7 -12.98 25.50 -33.65
C ASP A 7 -11.92 24.37 -33.81
N SER A 8 -11.50 24.02 -35.03
CA SER A 8 -10.52 22.94 -35.26
C SER A 8 -9.06 23.28 -34.91
N LYS A 9 -8.78 24.25 -34.02
CA LYS A 9 -7.41 24.76 -33.79
C LYS A 9 -6.82 24.58 -32.40
N ASN A 10 -7.53 24.02 -31.41
CA ASN A 10 -6.84 23.63 -30.18
C ASN A 10 -7.60 22.62 -29.30
N THR A 11 -8.17 21.55 -29.88
CA THR A 11 -8.67 20.45 -29.07
C THR A 11 -7.50 19.84 -28.30
N LEU A 12 -7.54 19.99 -26.97
CA LEU A 12 -6.52 19.44 -26.09
C LEU A 12 -6.80 17.97 -25.82
N TYR A 13 -5.74 17.17 -25.70
CA TYR A 13 -5.80 15.73 -25.47
C TYR A 13 -5.07 15.36 -24.19
N CYS A 14 -5.64 14.44 -23.42
CA CYS A 14 -4.97 13.87 -22.25
C CYS A 14 -3.74 13.08 -22.68
N SER A 15 -2.58 13.38 -22.11
CA SER A 15 -1.31 12.73 -22.43
C SER A 15 -1.22 11.26 -21.96
N PHE A 16 -2.15 10.83 -21.10
CA PHE A 16 -2.17 9.47 -20.54
C PHE A 16 -3.12 8.52 -21.29
N CYS A 17 -4.36 8.97 -21.57
CA CYS A 17 -5.38 8.14 -22.22
C CYS A 17 -5.71 8.54 -23.66
N GLY A 18 -5.22 9.69 -24.14
CA GLY A 18 -5.47 10.18 -25.49
C GLY A 18 -6.87 10.75 -25.74
N LYS A 19 -7.75 10.77 -24.74
CA LYS A 19 -9.10 11.36 -24.87
C LYS A 19 -9.04 12.87 -25.07
N SER A 20 -9.95 13.39 -25.90
CA SER A 20 -10.11 14.82 -26.13
C SER A 20 -10.78 15.52 -24.94
N GLN A 21 -10.61 16.85 -24.85
CA GLN A 21 -11.25 17.70 -23.85
C GLN A 21 -12.78 17.54 -23.82
N HIS A 22 -13.41 17.17 -24.94
CA HIS A 22 -14.87 17.00 -25.04
C HIS A 22 -15.35 15.63 -24.53
N GLU A 23 -14.46 14.65 -24.44
CA GLU A 23 -14.76 13.29 -23.98
C GLU A 23 -14.61 13.12 -22.47
N VAL A 24 -13.98 14.07 -21.79
CA VAL A 24 -13.73 14.03 -20.35
C VAL A 24 -14.44 15.17 -19.64
N ARG A 25 -14.85 14.94 -18.39
CA ARG A 25 -15.57 15.96 -17.62
C ARG A 25 -14.65 17.10 -17.20
N LYS A 26 -13.39 16.80 -16.87
CA LYS A 26 -12.37 17.80 -16.56
C LYS A 26 -11.03 17.42 -17.20
N LEU A 27 -10.37 18.42 -17.79
CA LEU A 27 -9.00 18.31 -18.29
C LEU A 27 -8.15 19.38 -17.59
N ILE A 28 -7.11 18.95 -16.88
CA ILE A 28 -6.14 19.81 -16.19
C ILE A 28 -4.99 20.12 -17.15
N ALA A 29 -4.70 21.39 -17.36
CA ALA A 29 -3.64 21.87 -18.24
C ALA A 29 -2.39 22.27 -17.45
N GLY A 30 -1.26 21.65 -17.78
CA GLY A 30 0.08 22.11 -17.39
C GLY A 30 0.81 22.80 -18.56
N PRO A 31 2.02 23.33 -18.33
CA PRO A 31 2.79 24.03 -19.37
C PRO A 31 3.13 23.18 -20.60
N THR A 32 3.28 21.87 -20.44
CA THR A 32 3.70 20.93 -21.50
C THR A 32 2.90 19.62 -21.53
N VAL A 33 1.99 19.40 -20.58
CA VAL A 33 1.29 18.12 -20.37
C VAL A 33 -0.14 18.36 -19.91
N PHE A 34 -1.05 17.47 -20.29
CA PHE A 34 -2.47 17.55 -19.93
C PHE A 34 -2.93 16.22 -19.33
N ILE A 35 -3.75 16.26 -18.28
CA ILE A 35 -4.28 15.06 -17.61
C ILE A 35 -5.78 15.23 -17.32
N CYS A 36 -6.58 14.20 -17.57
CA CYS A 36 -8.03 14.23 -17.28
C CYS A 36 -8.35 13.72 -15.87
N ASP A 37 -9.58 13.97 -15.39
CA ASP A 37 -10.02 13.51 -14.07
C ASP A 37 -9.99 11.98 -13.92
N GLU A 38 -10.38 11.23 -14.95
CA GLU A 38 -10.31 9.76 -14.93
C GLU A 38 -8.87 9.24 -14.76
N CYS A 39 -7.89 9.85 -15.44
CA CYS A 39 -6.49 9.44 -15.30
C CYS A 39 -5.92 9.82 -13.93
N VAL A 40 -6.35 10.94 -13.34
CA VAL A 40 -5.97 11.31 -11.97
C VAL A 40 -6.51 10.29 -10.98
N GLU A 41 -7.77 9.87 -11.12
CA GLU A 41 -8.38 8.85 -10.26
C GLU A 41 -7.64 7.51 -10.39
N LEU A 42 -7.39 7.04 -11.61
CA LEU A 42 -6.65 5.80 -11.84
C LEU A 42 -5.22 5.87 -11.29
N CYS A 43 -4.51 6.97 -11.52
CA CYS A 43 -3.17 7.16 -10.95
C CYS A 43 -3.21 7.18 -9.42
N MET A 44 -4.23 7.79 -8.81
CA MET A 44 -4.39 7.81 -7.37
C MET A 44 -4.67 6.41 -6.82
N ASP A 45 -5.45 5.59 -7.52
CA ASP A 45 -5.72 4.22 -7.13
C ASP A 45 -4.48 3.34 -7.21
N ILE A 46 -3.69 3.46 -8.30
CA ILE A 46 -2.39 2.78 -8.43
C ILE A 46 -1.44 3.19 -7.29
N ILE A 47 -1.31 4.49 -7.02
CA ILE A 47 -0.46 5.00 -5.93
C ILE A 47 -0.96 4.52 -4.57
N ARG A 48 -2.28 4.47 -4.34
CA ARG A 48 -2.87 3.98 -3.09
C ARG A 48 -2.70 2.48 -2.92
N GLU A 49 -2.76 1.71 -4.01
CA GLU A 49 -2.50 0.28 -3.99
C GLU A 49 -1.03 0.02 -3.69
N GLU A 50 -0.11 0.74 -4.31
CA GLU A 50 1.31 0.72 -3.94
C GLU A 50 1.53 1.22 -2.51
N THR A 51 0.77 2.19 -2.03
CA THR A 51 0.80 2.65 -0.64
C THR A 51 0.10 1.68 0.31
N LYS A 52 -0.69 0.71 -0.15
CA LYS A 52 -1.24 -0.38 0.67
C LYS A 52 -0.31 -1.58 0.68
N THR A 53 0.33 -1.90 -0.45
CA THR A 53 1.43 -2.88 -0.47
C THR A 53 2.62 -2.38 0.34
N THR A 54 2.87 -1.06 0.36
CA THR A 54 3.86 -0.41 1.23
C THR A 54 3.27 0.19 2.52
N GLY A 55 1.96 0.12 2.74
CA GLY A 55 1.25 0.57 3.96
C GLY A 55 0.84 -0.60 4.85
N LEU A 56 0.95 -1.81 4.29
CA LEU A 56 1.51 -2.98 4.96
C LEU A 56 3.03 -2.87 5.14
N LYS A 57 3.57 -1.65 5.32
CA LYS A 57 4.51 -1.45 6.41
C LYS A 57 3.81 -2.01 7.66
N SER A 58 3.93 -3.27 8.09
CA SER A 58 5.21 -3.92 8.39
C SER A 58 6.27 -2.85 8.54
N ALA A 59 6.14 -2.03 9.60
CA ALA A 59 7.29 -1.33 10.14
C ALA A 59 8.46 -2.30 10.00
N GLU A 60 9.47 -1.99 9.19
CA GLU A 60 10.56 -2.89 8.80
C GLU A 60 10.94 -3.83 9.94
N GLY A 61 10.37 -5.04 9.93
CA GLY A 61 10.45 -5.90 11.10
C GLY A 61 9.13 -6.55 11.50
N VAL A 62 9.31 -7.55 12.34
CA VAL A 62 8.22 -8.30 12.97
C VAL A 62 7.76 -7.49 14.17
N PRO A 63 6.44 -7.33 14.41
CA PRO A 63 5.91 -6.57 15.54
C PRO A 63 6.57 -7.03 16.83
N THR A 64 6.96 -6.07 17.68
CA THR A 64 7.64 -6.34 18.94
C THR A 64 6.75 -7.20 19.85
N PRO A 65 7.33 -7.98 20.78
CA PRO A 65 6.53 -8.75 21.73
C PRO A 65 5.56 -7.89 22.56
N ARG A 66 5.83 -6.59 22.73
CA ARG A 66 4.95 -5.68 23.46
C ARG A 66 3.70 -5.36 22.65
N GLU A 67 3.85 -5.00 21.38
CA GLU A 67 2.72 -4.75 20.48
C GLU A 67 1.83 -5.98 20.31
N ILE A 68 2.42 -7.18 20.22
CA ILE A 68 1.66 -8.44 20.17
C ILE A 68 0.90 -8.66 21.50
N CYS A 69 1.50 -8.33 22.65
CA CYS A 69 0.85 -8.47 23.95
C CYS A 69 -0.31 -7.48 24.09
N ASP A 70 -0.14 -6.24 23.66
CA ASP A 70 -1.16 -5.19 23.73
C ASP A 70 -2.39 -5.58 22.89
N VAL A 71 -2.19 -6.16 21.70
CA VAL A 71 -3.29 -6.72 20.89
C VAL A 71 -3.98 -7.89 21.61
N LEU A 72 -3.23 -8.76 22.29
CA LEU A 72 -3.81 -9.86 23.07
C LEU A 72 -4.58 -9.36 24.30
N ASP A 73 -4.31 -8.16 24.80
CA ASP A 73 -5.05 -7.52 25.90
C ASP A 73 -6.46 -7.10 25.50
N ASP A 74 -6.70 -6.81 24.22
CA ASP A 74 -8.04 -6.47 23.73
C ASP A 74 -9.00 -7.68 23.66
N TYR A 75 -8.47 -8.90 23.53
CA TYR A 75 -9.27 -10.11 23.29
C TYR A 75 -9.26 -11.12 24.44
N VAL A 76 -8.18 -11.16 25.22
CA VAL A 76 -8.02 -12.13 26.31
C VAL A 76 -7.96 -11.35 27.61
N ILE A 77 -8.78 -11.69 28.61
CA ILE A 77 -8.73 -11.00 29.91
C ILE A 77 -7.80 -11.77 30.86
N GLY A 78 -6.80 -11.09 31.44
CA GLY A 78 -5.84 -11.68 32.36
C GLY A 78 -4.70 -12.45 31.69
N GLN A 79 -4.28 -13.59 32.26
CA GLN A 79 -3.26 -14.49 31.69
C GLN A 79 -1.93 -13.82 31.27
N MET A 80 -1.45 -12.88 32.09
CA MET A 80 -0.26 -12.07 31.79
C MET A 80 0.98 -12.90 31.43
N HIS A 81 1.17 -14.04 32.09
CA HIS A 81 2.30 -14.92 31.82
C HIS A 81 2.20 -15.56 30.43
N ALA A 82 1.04 -16.13 30.09
CA ALA A 82 0.82 -16.79 28.81
C ALA A 82 0.94 -15.81 27.63
N LYS A 83 0.36 -14.60 27.77
CA LYS A 83 0.48 -13.55 26.74
C LYS A 83 1.92 -13.16 26.48
N ARG A 84 2.70 -12.93 27.55
CA ARG A 84 4.12 -12.60 27.42
C ARG A 84 4.90 -13.71 26.70
N VAL A 85 4.66 -14.97 27.07
CA VAL A 85 5.32 -16.12 26.43
C VAL A 85 4.94 -16.22 24.96
N LEU A 86 3.64 -16.12 24.65
CA LEU A 86 3.13 -16.22 23.28
C LEU A 86 3.65 -15.08 22.40
N SER A 87 3.65 -13.84 22.90
CA SER A 87 4.14 -12.69 22.15
C SER A 87 5.62 -12.82 21.78
N VAL A 88 6.45 -13.31 22.70
CA VAL A 88 7.88 -13.56 22.42
C VAL A 88 8.05 -14.71 21.42
N ALA A 89 7.29 -15.79 21.59
CA ALA A 89 7.34 -16.94 20.69
C ALA A 89 6.95 -16.58 19.25
N VAL A 90 5.84 -15.85 19.09
CA VAL A 90 5.32 -15.39 17.81
C VAL A 90 6.29 -14.41 17.15
N HIS A 91 6.81 -13.43 17.89
CA HIS A 91 7.82 -12.50 17.38
C HIS A 91 9.05 -13.25 16.83
N ASN A 92 9.59 -14.19 17.62
CA ASN A 92 10.76 -14.97 17.19
C ASN A 92 10.45 -15.86 15.99
N HIS A 93 9.25 -16.43 15.92
CA HIS A 93 8.82 -17.27 14.81
C HIS A 93 8.76 -16.49 13.49
N TYR A 94 8.07 -15.35 13.47
CA TYR A 94 8.02 -14.49 12.29
C TYR A 94 9.39 -13.92 11.93
N LYS A 95 10.25 -13.64 12.92
CA LYS A 95 11.61 -13.13 12.67
C LYS A 95 12.43 -14.17 11.91
N ARG A 96 12.28 -15.46 12.25
CA ARG A 96 12.88 -16.58 11.52
C ARG A 96 12.33 -16.72 10.10
N LEU A 97 11.00 -16.67 9.93
CA LEU A 97 10.37 -16.76 8.60
C LEU A 97 10.87 -15.66 7.65
N ASN A 98 10.95 -14.41 8.12
CA ASN A 98 11.45 -13.30 7.31
C ASN A 98 12.94 -13.42 6.95
N HIS A 99 13.73 -14.15 7.75
CA HIS A 99 15.15 -14.41 7.47
C HIS A 99 15.37 -15.69 6.65
N SER A 100 14.36 -16.55 6.48
CA SER A 100 14.47 -17.84 5.78
C SER A 100 14.76 -17.73 4.27
N GLY A 101 14.66 -16.54 3.66
CA GLY A 101 15.02 -16.28 2.26
C GLY A 101 16.47 -15.82 2.05
N LYS A 102 17.23 -15.56 3.12
CA LYS A 102 18.66 -15.23 3.08
C LYS A 102 19.41 -16.31 3.85
N SER A 103 20.23 -17.11 3.15
CA SER A 103 20.86 -18.30 3.70
C SER A 103 21.62 -18.06 5.01
N ASP A 104 21.47 -19.03 5.91
CA ASP A 104 22.47 -19.45 6.90
C ASP A 104 22.83 -18.47 8.02
N VAL A 105 21.93 -18.33 9.01
CA VAL A 105 22.36 -18.09 10.39
C VAL A 105 21.51 -18.96 11.30
N GLU A 106 22.20 -19.83 12.06
CA GLU A 106 21.68 -20.77 13.05
C GLU A 106 20.76 -20.09 14.09
N LEU A 107 19.46 -19.97 13.78
CA LEU A 107 18.41 -19.73 14.79
C LEU A 107 17.95 -21.06 15.40
N ALA A 108 18.92 -21.88 15.81
CA ALA A 108 18.70 -23.16 16.49
C ALA A 108 18.63 -22.94 18.00
N LYS A 109 17.47 -22.47 18.47
CA LYS A 109 16.92 -22.66 19.84
C LYS A 109 15.53 -22.02 19.89
N SER A 110 14.57 -22.69 19.28
CA SER A 110 13.16 -22.31 19.43
C SER A 110 12.66 -22.83 20.77
N ASN A 111 12.31 -21.92 21.68
CA ASN A 111 11.47 -22.25 22.84
C ASN A 111 9.99 -22.22 22.43
N ILE A 112 9.61 -23.04 21.46
CA ILE A 112 8.21 -23.39 21.20
C ILE A 112 8.12 -24.88 21.55
N LEU A 113 7.86 -25.18 22.82
CA LEU A 113 7.25 -26.46 23.16
C LEU A 113 5.76 -26.28 22.86
N LEU A 114 5.25 -27.08 21.92
CA LEU A 114 3.81 -27.30 21.72
C LEU A 114 3.33 -28.33 22.75
#